data_AF-A0A090KMT8-F1
#
_entry.id   AF-A0A090KMT8-F1
#
_cell.length_a   1.000
_cell.length_b   1.000
_cell.length_c   1.000
_cell.angle_alpha   90.00
_cell.angle_beta   90.00
_cell.angle_gamma   90.00
#
_symmetry.space_group_name_H-M   'P 1'
#
loop_
_entity.id
_entity.type
_entity.pdbx_description
1 polymer ?
#
loop_
_entity_poly.entity_id
_entity_poly.type
_entity_poly.pdbx_seq_one_letter_code
_entity_poly.pdbx_strand_id
1 'polypeptide(L)'
;MSDHIAGAKQRLPLPALMHQLGLGNHAKKSAKCPFHEDQRNSFSVHKNGSGEFRFKCFAGCGEGDEITFLEKHKGISNKEATKLFLEMAGVNGATPTPRKATSASTSKPAAPLDWRACVKAFSEKHLERLAKWRGYSIELCVWLKEAALVGLYDECIAFPVHDRAGNVIAAHYHLKDGSWRYAPQGAKVRPLVIGKLIAGDSFHVFESQWDGFAFMDKSGDRSGLVITRGASNGALADVIPENSIVYLWPQNDAPGEKWAKDVCAHIKKNCTIKVAKTPEKFQDVNAWTLGGATSDDLLAAMMIAETVRGAELSWPDALNAAVVTSTELHDLELVPRKKLLGDWFCEGDLGFIFAFRGVGKTWLAVAIAQALATGGKLGDWQAHEPVKVLYVDGEMPPDLMRDRCGGLQGNE
;
A
#
# COMPACT_ATOMS: atom_id res chain seq x y z
N MET A 1 3.64 14.25 25.89
CA MET A 1 4.99 13.90 25.39
C MET A 1 5.15 12.38 25.26
N SER A 2 4.74 11.61 26.27
CA SER A 2 4.54 10.15 26.23
C SER A 2 3.88 9.65 24.93
N ASP A 3 2.75 10.24 24.55
CA ASP A 3 1.90 9.71 23.48
C ASP A 3 2.54 9.90 22.10
N HIS A 4 3.34 10.97 21.94
CA HIS A 4 4.17 11.16 20.75
C HIS A 4 5.29 10.13 20.66
N ILE A 5 5.87 9.70 21.79
CA ILE A 5 6.89 8.64 21.83
C ILE A 5 6.25 7.27 21.54
N ALA A 6 5.07 6.97 22.10
CA ALA A 6 4.35 5.75 21.80
C ALA A 6 3.97 5.66 20.31
N GLY A 7 3.41 6.73 19.74
CA GLY A 7 3.13 6.82 18.30
C GLY A 7 4.38 6.75 17.42
N ALA A 8 5.51 7.33 17.87
CA ALA A 8 6.79 7.23 17.18
C ALA A 8 7.34 5.79 17.19
N LYS A 9 7.26 5.06 18.30
CA LYS A 9 7.67 3.65 18.40
C LYS A 9 6.84 2.70 17.52
N GLN A 10 5.57 3.02 17.27
CA GLN A 10 4.75 2.28 16.29
C GLN A 10 5.20 2.55 14.84
N ARG A 11 5.61 3.79 14.53
CA ARG A 11 6.06 4.20 13.18
C ARG A 11 7.48 3.76 12.86
N LEU A 12 8.36 3.78 13.86
CA LEU A 12 9.79 3.45 13.73
C LEU A 12 10.23 2.53 14.89
N PRO A 13 9.81 1.24 14.88
CA PRO A 13 10.23 0.28 15.90
C PRO A 13 11.72 -0.03 15.78
N LEU A 14 12.35 -0.45 16.89
CA LEU A 14 13.80 -0.66 17.01
C LEU A 14 14.48 -1.42 15.83
N PRO A 15 13.93 -2.51 15.25
CA PRO A 15 14.56 -3.13 14.08
C PRO A 15 14.61 -2.23 12.84
N ALA A 16 13.56 -1.43 12.61
CA ALA A 16 13.50 -0.46 11.51
C ALA A 16 14.41 0.74 11.77
N LEU A 17 14.49 1.22 13.02
CA LEU A 17 15.46 2.23 13.46
C LEU A 17 16.90 1.75 13.20
N MET A 18 17.24 0.53 13.63
CA MET A 18 18.56 -0.06 13.38
C MET A 18 18.85 -0.20 11.88
N HIS A 19 17.85 -0.56 11.06
CA HIS A 19 18.02 -0.61 9.61
C HIS A 19 18.30 0.77 8.99
N GLN A 20 17.58 1.83 9.41
CA GLN A 20 17.85 3.21 8.98
C GLN A 20 19.24 3.72 9.40
N LEU A 21 19.78 3.20 10.51
CA LEU A 21 21.14 3.50 10.99
C LEU A 21 22.24 2.65 10.31
N GLY A 22 21.89 1.82 9.30
CA GLY A 22 22.84 0.92 8.63
C GLY A 22 23.19 -0.35 9.43
N LEU A 23 22.54 -0.58 10.57
CA LEU A 23 22.78 -1.68 11.51
C LEU A 23 21.75 -2.81 11.41
N GLY A 24 20.98 -2.88 10.31
CA GLY A 24 19.91 -3.88 10.13
C GLY A 24 20.36 -5.34 10.31
N ASN A 25 21.61 -5.65 9.97
CA ASN A 25 22.19 -6.98 10.17
C ASN A 25 22.28 -7.41 11.65
N HIS A 26 22.30 -6.46 12.59
CA HIS A 26 22.34 -6.69 14.04
C HIS A 26 20.95 -6.79 14.68
N ALA A 27 19.87 -6.47 13.95
CA ALA A 27 18.50 -6.40 14.45
C ALA A 27 17.82 -7.79 14.54
N LYS A 28 18.49 -8.74 15.22
CA LYS A 28 18.11 -10.18 15.28
C LYS A 28 18.13 -10.68 16.73
N LYS A 29 17.50 -11.84 16.99
CA LYS A 29 17.50 -12.46 18.34
C LYS A 29 18.90 -12.86 18.84
N SER A 30 19.88 -12.98 17.96
CA SER A 30 21.31 -13.18 18.28
C SER A 30 22.16 -12.56 17.17
N ALA A 31 23.07 -11.66 17.54
CA ALA A 31 24.02 -10.99 16.66
C ALA A 31 25.26 -10.53 17.45
N LYS A 32 26.33 -10.12 16.75
CA LYS A 32 27.42 -9.34 17.37
C LYS A 32 26.92 -7.95 17.76
N CYS A 33 27.43 -7.40 18.85
CA CYS A 33 27.06 -6.08 19.32
C CYS A 33 27.51 -4.97 18.36
N PRO A 34 26.68 -3.94 18.10
CA PRO A 34 27.09 -2.76 17.34
C PRO A 34 27.81 -1.70 18.20
N PHE A 35 28.08 -1.98 19.48
CA PHE A 35 28.69 -1.03 20.44
C PHE A 35 30.11 -1.39 20.88
N HIS A 36 30.59 -2.60 20.58
CA HIS A 36 31.95 -3.06 20.86
C HIS A 36 32.30 -4.26 19.96
N GLU A 37 33.57 -4.64 19.89
CA GLU A 37 33.98 -5.82 19.11
C GLU A 37 33.75 -7.14 19.87
N ASP A 38 33.11 -8.08 19.18
CA ASP A 38 32.61 -9.34 19.72
C ASP A 38 33.29 -10.54 19.05
N GLN A 39 33.79 -11.50 19.83
CA GLN A 39 34.23 -12.81 19.31
C GLN A 39 33.06 -13.79 19.11
N ARG A 40 31.96 -13.60 19.86
CA ARG A 40 30.71 -14.40 19.76
C ARG A 40 29.52 -13.44 19.79
N ASN A 41 28.33 -13.88 19.36
CA ASN A 41 27.14 -13.03 19.40
C ASN A 41 26.75 -12.67 20.84
N SER A 42 26.91 -11.42 21.26
CA SER A 42 26.51 -10.93 22.59
C SER A 42 25.25 -10.05 22.60
N PHE A 43 24.63 -9.79 21.44
CA PHE A 43 23.54 -8.82 21.29
C PHE A 43 22.25 -9.48 20.80
N SER A 44 21.13 -9.08 21.38
CA SER A 44 19.79 -9.50 20.95
C SER A 44 18.84 -8.32 20.79
N VAL A 45 17.95 -8.43 19.80
CA VAL A 45 16.75 -7.60 19.66
C VAL A 45 15.54 -8.54 19.74
N HIS A 46 14.62 -8.21 20.64
CA HIS A 46 13.45 -9.03 20.96
C HIS A 46 12.28 -8.17 21.41
N LYS A 47 11.07 -8.74 21.42
CA LYS A 47 9.91 -8.12 22.05
C LYS A 47 9.80 -8.52 23.52
N ASN A 48 9.42 -7.59 24.39
CA ASN A 48 9.05 -7.87 25.77
C ASN A 48 7.61 -8.42 25.88
N GLY A 49 7.13 -8.68 27.10
CA GLY A 49 5.78 -9.20 27.34
C GLY A 49 4.64 -8.26 26.92
N SER A 50 4.88 -6.95 26.80
CA SER A 50 3.93 -5.95 26.25
C SER A 50 4.02 -5.80 24.72
N GLY A 51 4.88 -6.58 24.04
CA GLY A 51 5.02 -6.57 22.58
C GLY A 51 5.91 -5.45 22.02
N GLU A 52 6.54 -4.65 22.88
CA GLU A 52 7.47 -3.58 22.53
C GLU A 52 8.88 -4.13 22.26
N PHE A 53 9.59 -3.54 21.30
CA PHE A 53 10.96 -3.96 21.03
C PHE A 53 11.96 -3.43 22.07
N ARG A 54 12.91 -4.29 22.44
CA ARG A 54 14.03 -4.00 23.35
C ARG A 54 15.29 -4.65 22.80
N PHE A 55 16.44 -4.01 23.01
CA PHE A 55 17.74 -4.67 22.84
C PHE A 55 18.33 -5.08 24.18
N LYS A 56 19.22 -6.07 24.16
CA LYS A 56 20.10 -6.42 25.28
C LYS A 56 21.48 -6.84 24.78
N CYS A 57 22.51 -6.32 25.42
CA CYS A 57 23.89 -6.76 25.28
C CYS A 57 24.31 -7.56 26.53
N PHE A 58 24.63 -8.84 26.35
CA PHE A 58 25.07 -9.74 27.42
C PHE A 58 26.54 -9.57 27.81
N ALA A 59 27.34 -8.85 27.00
CA ALA A 59 28.74 -8.50 27.27
C ALA A 59 28.93 -7.14 27.99
N GLY A 60 27.87 -6.55 28.55
CA GLY A 60 27.99 -5.40 29.45
C GLY A 60 27.62 -4.02 28.89
N CYS A 61 27.34 -3.87 27.58
CA CYS A 61 26.88 -2.58 27.05
C CYS A 61 25.45 -2.18 27.50
N GLY A 62 24.73 -3.07 28.18
CA GLY A 62 23.40 -2.82 28.76
C GLY A 62 22.22 -3.19 27.86
N GLU A 63 21.04 -2.75 28.25
CA GLU A 63 19.76 -3.02 27.59
C GLU A 63 18.89 -1.76 27.52
N GLY A 64 17.90 -1.74 26.63
CA GLY A 64 17.08 -0.55 26.43
C GLY A 64 16.13 -0.66 25.24
N ASP A 65 15.58 0.48 24.84
CA ASP A 65 14.65 0.63 23.71
C ASP A 65 15.27 1.48 22.57
N GLU A 66 14.43 1.96 21.65
CA GLU A 66 14.82 2.85 20.54
C GLU A 66 15.65 4.07 20.97
N ILE A 67 15.27 4.72 22.08
CA ILE A 67 15.90 5.95 22.54
C ILE A 67 17.24 5.62 23.20
N THR A 68 17.26 4.62 24.10
CA THR A 68 18.50 4.16 24.73
C THR A 68 19.51 3.60 23.69
N PHE A 69 19.02 3.02 22.60
CA PHE A 69 19.86 2.57 21.49
C PHE A 69 20.53 3.76 20.80
N LEU A 70 19.80 4.84 20.52
CA LEU A 70 20.34 6.06 19.93
C LEU A 70 21.33 6.77 20.85
N GLU A 71 21.07 6.86 22.16
CA GLU A 71 22.03 7.40 23.14
C GLU A 71 23.37 6.68 23.03
N LYS A 72 23.37 5.34 23.07
CA LYS A 72 24.59 4.52 23.01
C LYS A 72 25.25 4.53 21.64
N HIS A 73 24.47 4.48 20.56
CA HIS A 73 25.01 4.43 19.20
C HIS A 73 25.62 5.77 18.76
N LYS A 74 25.09 6.90 19.24
CA LYS A 74 25.54 8.25 18.84
C LYS A 74 26.34 9.00 19.91
N GLY A 75 26.39 8.50 21.15
CA GLY A 75 27.09 9.18 22.26
C GLY A 75 26.42 10.47 22.70
N ILE A 76 25.08 10.55 22.60
CA ILE A 76 24.27 11.75 22.86
C ILE A 76 23.39 11.56 24.10
N SER A 77 22.90 12.67 24.69
CA SER A 77 22.03 12.60 25.87
C SER A 77 20.64 12.06 25.54
N ASN A 78 19.94 11.50 26.54
CA ASN A 78 18.56 11.01 26.41
C ASN A 78 17.60 12.02 25.76
N LYS A 79 17.75 13.31 26.07
CA LYS A 79 16.93 14.39 25.52
C LYS A 79 17.17 14.59 24.02
N GLU A 80 18.43 14.48 23.59
CA GLU A 80 18.83 14.57 22.17
C GLU A 80 18.44 13.30 21.42
N ALA A 81 18.65 12.12 22.01
CA ALA A 81 18.19 10.85 21.46
C ALA A 81 16.67 10.79 21.31
N THR A 82 15.90 11.30 22.28
CA THR A 82 14.43 11.40 22.19
C THR A 82 14.02 12.35 21.06
N LYS A 83 14.67 13.51 20.95
CA LYS A 83 14.37 14.46 19.85
C LYS A 83 14.69 13.84 18.49
N LEU A 84 15.88 13.24 18.36
CA LEU A 84 16.33 12.57 17.14
C LEU A 84 15.39 11.41 16.78
N PHE A 85 14.94 10.63 17.76
CA PHE A 85 13.98 9.55 17.53
C PHE A 85 12.63 10.05 17.03
N LEU A 86 12.07 11.10 17.65
CA LEU A 86 10.81 11.72 17.20
C LEU A 86 10.94 12.35 15.80
N GLU A 87 12.11 12.92 15.47
CA GLU A 87 12.42 13.46 14.15
C GLU A 87 12.52 12.34 13.09
N MET A 88 13.26 11.26 13.38
CA MET A 88 13.34 10.08 12.50
C MET A 88 11.99 9.36 12.33
N ALA A 89 11.12 9.40 13.34
CA ALA A 89 9.76 8.86 13.28
C ALA A 89 8.71 9.83 12.67
N GLY A 90 9.13 11.05 12.24
CA GLY A 90 8.27 12.02 11.57
C GLY A 90 7.19 12.64 12.46
N VAL A 91 7.49 12.93 13.74
CA VAL A 91 6.55 13.48 14.72
C VAL A 91 7.09 14.78 15.33
N ASN A 92 6.83 15.94 14.73
CA ASN A 92 6.68 17.24 15.42
C ASN A 92 6.25 18.41 14.51
N GLY A 93 5.55 19.39 15.10
CA GLY A 93 5.19 20.70 14.52
C GLY A 93 5.54 21.88 15.46
N ALA A 94 5.59 23.10 14.91
CA ALA A 94 6.13 24.37 15.47
C ALA A 94 5.41 24.92 16.75
N THR A 95 5.85 25.90 17.57
CA THR A 95 6.97 26.91 17.66
C THR A 95 6.98 27.53 19.10
N PRO A 96 7.53 28.75 19.47
CA PRO A 96 8.81 29.45 19.20
C PRO A 96 9.52 30.11 20.44
N THR A 97 10.87 30.20 20.43
CA THR A 97 11.73 31.26 21.10
C THR A 97 11.72 31.43 22.65
N PRO A 98 12.68 32.15 23.31
CA PRO A 98 13.77 33.03 22.80
C PRO A 98 15.21 32.91 23.42
N ARG A 99 16.20 33.55 22.74
CA ARG A 99 17.55 34.00 23.19
C ARG A 99 18.62 32.91 23.47
N LYS A 100 19.94 33.12 23.23
CA LYS A 100 20.70 34.34 22.83
C LYS A 100 22.01 33.98 22.05
N ALA A 101 22.29 34.74 20.98
CA ALA A 101 23.58 35.07 20.34
C ALA A 101 24.75 34.06 20.26
N THR A 102 25.20 33.74 19.02
CA THR A 102 26.49 34.22 18.45
C THR A 102 26.55 34.07 16.92
N SER A 103 27.29 35.00 16.27
CA SER A 103 27.82 34.98 14.88
C SER A 103 26.89 34.60 13.71
N ALA A 104 26.64 35.58 12.85
CA ALA A 104 25.83 35.44 11.64
C ALA A 104 26.43 34.53 10.55
N SER A 105 25.61 33.69 9.95
CA SER A 105 25.61 33.50 8.50
C SER A 105 24.18 33.72 7.98
N THR A 106 24.04 34.53 6.94
CA THR A 106 22.73 34.90 6.38
C THR A 106 22.22 33.80 5.45
N SER A 107 21.41 32.87 5.98
CA SER A 107 20.58 32.03 5.13
C SER A 107 19.43 32.87 4.55
N LYS A 108 19.47 33.10 3.24
CA LYS A 108 18.31 33.62 2.50
C LYS A 108 17.13 32.66 2.69
N PRO A 109 15.86 33.14 2.71
CA PRO A 109 14.74 32.26 2.49
C PRO A 109 14.94 31.51 1.16
N ALA A 110 14.71 30.20 1.15
CA ALA A 110 14.86 29.40 -0.06
C ALA A 110 13.95 29.97 -1.15
N ALA A 111 14.53 30.27 -2.31
CA ALA A 111 13.76 30.76 -3.46
C ALA A 111 12.71 29.71 -3.85
N PRO A 112 11.52 30.12 -4.35
CA PRO A 112 10.56 29.18 -4.90
C PRO A 112 11.22 28.36 -6.03
N LEU A 113 10.85 27.08 -6.12
CA LEU A 113 11.44 26.15 -7.08
C LEU A 113 11.21 26.64 -8.52
N ASP A 114 12.29 27.03 -9.20
CA ASP A 114 12.25 27.28 -10.64
C ASP A 114 12.47 25.97 -11.41
N TRP A 115 11.38 25.26 -11.67
CA TRP A 115 11.42 24.03 -12.45
C TRP A 115 11.89 24.26 -13.91
N ARG A 116 11.65 25.45 -14.49
CA ARG A 116 12.12 25.75 -15.85
C ARG A 116 13.65 25.85 -15.89
N ALA A 117 14.26 26.42 -14.85
CA ALA A 117 15.71 26.38 -14.68
C ALA A 117 16.23 24.94 -14.55
N CYS A 118 15.54 24.07 -13.79
CA CYS A 118 15.90 22.65 -13.67
C CYS A 118 15.88 21.91 -15.02
N VAL A 119 14.83 22.10 -15.83
CA VAL A 119 14.71 21.50 -17.18
C VAL A 119 15.79 22.06 -18.12
N LYS A 120 16.08 23.36 -18.05
CA LYS A 120 17.15 23.99 -18.85
C LYS A 120 18.54 23.48 -18.47
N ALA A 121 18.79 23.21 -17.19
CA ALA A 121 20.05 22.66 -16.70
C ALA A 121 20.31 21.22 -17.16
N PHE A 122 19.25 20.43 -17.45
CA PHE A 122 19.36 19.08 -17.99
C PHE A 122 19.85 19.09 -19.45
N SER A 123 21.17 19.18 -19.62
CA SER A 123 21.84 19.24 -20.93
C SER A 123 21.88 17.89 -21.65
N GLU A 124 22.27 17.90 -22.93
CA GLU A 124 22.42 16.70 -23.78
C GLU A 124 23.29 15.61 -23.12
N LYS A 125 24.40 15.99 -22.45
CA LYS A 125 25.25 15.05 -21.72
C LYS A 125 24.52 14.32 -20.57
N HIS A 126 23.53 14.95 -19.96
CA HIS A 126 22.70 14.34 -18.91
C HIS A 126 21.62 13.43 -19.51
N LEU A 127 21.10 13.79 -20.67
CA LEU A 127 20.16 13.02 -21.48
C LEU A 127 20.82 11.72 -21.97
N GLU A 128 21.99 11.81 -22.61
CA GLU A 128 22.80 10.64 -23.04
C GLU A 128 23.15 9.73 -21.84
N ARG A 129 23.52 10.32 -20.70
CA ARG A 129 23.81 9.58 -19.48
C ARG A 129 22.58 8.85 -18.93
N LEU A 130 21.41 9.47 -18.95
CA LEU A 130 20.15 8.85 -18.53
C LEU A 130 19.77 7.69 -19.45
N ALA A 131 19.81 7.91 -20.77
CA ALA A 131 19.58 6.89 -21.79
C ALA A 131 20.50 5.68 -21.57
N LYS A 132 21.81 5.90 -21.45
CA LYS A 132 22.80 4.85 -21.19
C LYS A 132 22.59 4.14 -19.84
N TRP A 133 22.15 4.84 -18.80
CA TRP A 133 21.98 4.26 -17.46
C TRP A 133 20.73 3.36 -17.37
N ARG A 134 19.63 3.72 -18.03
CA ARG A 134 18.35 3.00 -17.91
C ARG A 134 17.94 2.23 -19.16
N GLY A 135 18.70 2.30 -20.25
CA GLY A 135 18.42 1.60 -21.51
C GLY A 135 17.35 2.26 -22.40
N TYR A 136 17.05 3.53 -22.16
CA TYR A 136 16.09 4.29 -22.96
C TYR A 136 16.68 4.74 -24.29
N SER A 137 15.82 4.96 -25.28
CA SER A 137 16.19 5.72 -26.47
C SER A 137 16.58 7.15 -26.13
N ILE A 138 17.40 7.76 -27.00
CA ILE A 138 17.66 9.20 -26.97
C ILE A 138 16.36 9.99 -27.22
N GLU A 139 15.50 9.49 -28.11
CA GLU A 139 14.22 10.10 -28.45
C GLU A 139 13.30 10.28 -27.23
N LEU A 140 13.10 9.23 -26.43
CA LEU A 140 12.33 9.36 -25.19
C LEU A 140 12.97 10.36 -24.23
N CYS A 141 14.29 10.33 -24.08
CA CYS A 141 14.99 11.23 -23.16
C CYS A 141 14.94 12.70 -23.63
N VAL A 142 14.88 12.97 -24.96
CA VAL A 142 14.56 14.29 -25.53
C VAL A 142 13.12 14.66 -25.19
N TRP A 143 12.16 13.79 -25.48
CA TRP A 143 10.74 14.04 -25.23
C TRP A 143 10.45 14.32 -23.75
N LEU A 144 11.06 13.58 -22.82
CA LEU A 144 10.92 13.81 -21.37
C LEU A 144 11.42 15.20 -20.95
N LYS A 145 12.45 15.73 -21.62
CA LYS A 145 12.95 17.10 -21.38
C LYS A 145 12.01 18.14 -21.97
N GLU A 146 11.54 17.94 -23.20
CA GLU A 146 10.62 18.85 -23.90
C GLU A 146 9.26 18.94 -23.20
N ALA A 147 8.74 17.82 -22.72
CA ALA A 147 7.54 17.73 -21.87
C ALA A 147 7.76 18.27 -20.44
N ALA A 148 8.95 18.77 -20.12
CA ALA A 148 9.34 19.24 -18.78
C ALA A 148 9.17 18.18 -17.66
N LEU A 149 9.28 16.90 -17.99
CA LEU A 149 9.14 15.77 -17.06
C LEU A 149 10.46 15.35 -16.40
N VAL A 150 11.61 15.80 -16.91
CA VAL A 150 12.93 15.59 -16.28
C VAL A 150 13.73 16.89 -16.20
N GLY A 151 14.50 17.05 -15.13
CA GLY A 151 15.38 18.20 -14.91
C GLY A 151 16.57 17.86 -14.03
N LEU A 152 17.44 18.85 -13.76
CA LEU A 152 18.44 18.78 -12.70
C LEU A 152 18.06 19.70 -11.54
N TYR A 153 18.10 19.16 -10.33
CA TYR A 153 18.01 19.92 -9.09
C TYR A 153 19.21 19.55 -8.22
N ASP A 154 20.02 20.53 -7.81
CA ASP A 154 21.24 20.31 -7.01
C ASP A 154 22.19 19.25 -7.62
N GLU A 155 22.49 19.40 -8.92
CA GLU A 155 23.27 18.46 -9.75
C GLU A 155 22.75 17.00 -9.79
N CYS A 156 21.52 16.76 -9.31
CA CYS A 156 20.87 15.47 -9.25
C CYS A 156 19.69 15.39 -10.23
N ILE A 157 19.46 14.21 -10.82
CA ILE A 157 18.31 13.99 -11.71
C ILE A 157 17.02 14.12 -10.90
N ALA A 158 16.10 14.92 -11.41
CA ALA A 158 14.85 15.28 -10.76
C ALA A 158 13.64 15.11 -11.68
N PHE A 159 12.47 14.92 -11.07
CA PHE A 159 11.16 14.80 -11.71
C PHE A 159 10.17 15.76 -11.06
N PRO A 160 9.21 16.35 -11.80
CA PRO A 160 8.28 17.31 -11.25
C PRO A 160 7.24 16.63 -10.36
N VAL A 161 6.80 17.35 -9.33
CA VAL A 161 5.65 17.01 -8.50
C VAL A 161 4.57 18.05 -8.80
N HIS A 162 3.47 17.62 -9.41
CA HIS A 162 2.39 18.52 -9.84
C HIS A 162 1.31 18.66 -8.77
N ASP A 163 0.69 19.83 -8.67
CA ASP A 163 -0.57 20.00 -7.95
C ASP A 163 -1.78 19.44 -8.74
N ARG A 164 -3.02 19.67 -8.29
CA ARG A 164 -4.23 19.21 -9.01
C ARG A 164 -4.58 20.08 -10.22
N ALA A 165 -3.96 21.25 -10.37
CA ALA A 165 -4.12 22.15 -11.52
C ALA A 165 -3.00 21.99 -12.56
N GLY A 166 -2.02 21.09 -12.32
CA GLY A 166 -0.89 20.84 -13.21
C GLY A 166 0.32 21.73 -12.96
N ASN A 167 0.34 22.55 -11.91
CA ASN A 167 1.50 23.38 -11.58
C ASN A 167 2.58 22.54 -10.91
N VAL A 168 3.86 22.73 -11.27
CA VAL A 168 4.97 22.10 -10.54
C VAL A 168 5.15 22.79 -9.20
N ILE A 169 4.97 22.04 -8.11
CA ILE A 169 5.06 22.53 -6.73
C ILE A 169 6.30 22.00 -5.97
N ALA A 170 6.94 20.94 -6.48
CA ALA A 170 8.16 20.39 -5.91
C ALA A 170 8.97 19.61 -6.97
N ALA A 171 10.24 19.35 -6.65
CA ALA A 171 11.13 18.45 -7.39
C ALA A 171 11.36 17.19 -6.56
N HIS A 172 11.15 16.02 -7.16
CA HIS A 172 11.49 14.70 -6.62
C HIS A 172 12.82 14.26 -7.22
N TYR A 173 13.90 14.26 -6.45
CA TYR A 173 15.28 14.13 -6.97
C TYR A 173 16.05 12.97 -6.33
N HIS A 174 16.93 12.37 -7.14
CA HIS A 174 17.69 11.16 -6.84
C HIS A 174 19.13 11.49 -6.44
N LEU A 175 19.47 11.30 -5.17
CA LEU A 175 20.81 11.51 -4.65
C LEU A 175 21.77 10.40 -5.11
N LYS A 176 23.09 10.67 -5.02
CA LYS A 176 24.15 9.73 -5.39
C LYS A 176 24.22 8.48 -4.50
N ASP A 177 23.59 8.52 -3.32
CA ASP A 177 23.46 7.40 -2.39
C ASP A 177 22.26 6.47 -2.72
N GLY A 178 21.51 6.77 -3.78
CA GLY A 178 20.30 6.04 -4.16
C GLY A 178 19.02 6.50 -3.45
N SER A 179 19.12 7.46 -2.52
CA SER A 179 17.95 7.96 -1.79
C SER A 179 17.19 9.04 -2.57
N TRP A 180 15.87 9.05 -2.39
CA TRP A 180 14.97 10.04 -3.00
C TRP A 180 14.63 11.15 -2.02
N ARG A 181 14.59 12.39 -2.51
CA ARG A 181 14.27 13.59 -1.72
C ARG A 181 13.27 14.48 -2.44
N TYR A 182 12.64 15.37 -1.68
CA TYR A 182 11.68 16.35 -2.17
C TYR A 182 12.17 17.77 -1.84
N ALA A 183 12.15 18.65 -2.83
CA ALA A 183 12.45 20.07 -2.68
C ALA A 183 11.27 20.94 -3.16
N PRO A 184 10.73 21.88 -2.36
CA PRO A 184 11.13 22.20 -0.99
C PRO A 184 10.84 21.07 0.02
N GLN A 185 11.57 21.06 1.14
CA GLN A 185 11.38 20.08 2.20
C GLN A 185 9.95 20.18 2.77
N GLY A 186 9.31 19.04 3.00
CA GLY A 186 7.92 18.97 3.48
C GLY A 186 6.86 19.02 2.37
N ALA A 187 7.26 19.09 1.09
CA ALA A 187 6.34 18.88 -0.02
C ALA A 187 5.63 17.52 0.09
N LYS A 188 4.33 17.49 -0.18
CA LYS A 188 3.54 16.25 -0.15
C LYS A 188 3.90 15.36 -1.34
N VAL A 189 4.10 14.07 -1.06
CA VAL A 189 4.23 13.02 -2.08
C VAL A 189 2.96 13.01 -2.94
N ARG A 190 3.13 12.94 -4.27
CA ARG A 190 2.07 12.87 -5.26
C ARG A 190 2.54 12.01 -6.44
N PRO A 191 1.63 11.34 -7.17
CA PRO A 191 2.01 10.55 -8.32
C PRO A 191 2.54 11.46 -9.45
N LEU A 192 3.37 10.91 -10.33
CA LEU A 192 3.65 11.51 -11.62
C LEU A 192 2.60 11.01 -12.61
N VAL A 193 1.73 11.91 -13.04
CA VAL A 193 0.73 11.66 -14.08
C VAL A 193 1.30 12.17 -15.41
N ILE A 194 1.20 11.37 -16.46
CA ILE A 194 1.65 11.71 -17.81
C ILE A 194 0.45 11.66 -18.76
N GLY A 195 0.18 12.79 -19.41
CA GLY A 195 -1.00 12.99 -20.25
C GLY A 195 -2.27 13.31 -19.45
N LYS A 196 -3.43 13.05 -20.04
CA LYS A 196 -4.75 13.33 -19.44
C LYS A 196 -5.34 12.08 -18.79
N LEU A 197 -6.14 12.29 -17.74
CA LEU A 197 -6.93 11.26 -17.08
C LEU A 197 -8.42 11.50 -17.40
N ILE A 198 -8.97 10.74 -18.34
CA ILE A 198 -10.37 10.81 -18.77
C ILE A 198 -11.10 9.55 -18.27
N ALA A 199 -12.32 9.71 -17.75
CA ALA A 199 -13.12 8.58 -17.28
C ALA A 199 -13.48 7.64 -18.44
N GLY A 200 -13.40 6.32 -18.21
CA GLY A 200 -13.59 5.30 -19.24
C GLY A 200 -12.32 4.89 -20.01
N ASP A 201 -11.27 5.71 -20.02
CA ASP A 201 -10.01 5.38 -20.70
C ASP A 201 -9.24 4.23 -20.00
N SER A 202 -8.26 3.67 -20.71
CA SER A 202 -7.28 2.74 -20.14
C SER A 202 -6.05 3.46 -19.59
N PHE A 203 -5.53 2.98 -18.45
CA PHE A 203 -4.37 3.57 -17.76
C PHE A 203 -3.33 2.52 -17.40
N HIS A 204 -2.05 2.91 -17.44
CA HIS A 204 -0.92 2.11 -16.97
C HIS A 204 -0.39 2.68 -15.66
N VAL A 205 -0.33 1.85 -14.63
CA VAL A 205 0.11 2.25 -13.30
C VAL A 205 1.42 1.53 -12.96
N PHE A 206 2.41 2.31 -12.54
CA PHE A 206 3.76 1.84 -12.24
C PHE A 206 4.18 2.24 -10.83
N GLU A 207 4.98 1.37 -10.21
CA GLU A 207 5.59 1.70 -8.92
C GLU A 207 6.63 2.82 -9.09
N SER A 208 7.59 2.64 -10.00
CA SER A 208 8.70 3.56 -10.22
C SER A 208 8.55 4.34 -11.54
N GLN A 209 9.12 5.54 -11.60
CA GLN A 209 9.18 6.27 -12.88
C GLN A 209 10.09 5.57 -13.90
N TRP A 210 11.03 4.73 -13.44
CA TRP A 210 11.93 4.04 -14.34
C TRP A 210 11.22 2.99 -15.20
N ASP A 211 10.21 2.34 -14.61
CA ASP A 211 9.36 1.34 -15.27
C ASP A 211 8.37 2.02 -16.22
N GLY A 212 7.74 3.11 -15.77
CA GLY A 212 6.85 3.91 -16.62
C GLY A 212 7.56 4.45 -17.86
N PHE A 213 8.78 4.99 -17.71
CA PHE A 213 9.56 5.44 -18.86
C PHE A 213 10.05 4.28 -19.74
N ALA A 214 10.40 3.12 -19.16
CA ALA A 214 10.76 1.93 -19.93
C ALA A 214 9.61 1.46 -20.83
N PHE A 215 8.39 1.45 -20.27
CA PHE A 215 7.18 1.15 -21.02
C PHE A 215 6.95 2.17 -22.15
N MET A 216 7.00 3.47 -21.86
CA MET A 216 6.86 4.53 -22.88
C MET A 216 7.89 4.41 -24.01
N ASP A 217 9.13 4.03 -23.70
CA ASP A 217 10.20 3.86 -24.68
C ASP A 217 9.87 2.80 -25.72
N LYS A 218 9.22 1.71 -25.30
CA LYS A 218 8.93 0.56 -26.16
C LYS A 218 7.53 0.58 -26.77
N SER A 219 6.51 1.02 -26.02
CA SER A 219 5.12 1.07 -26.54
C SER A 219 4.85 2.28 -27.45
N GLY A 220 5.62 3.37 -27.30
CA GLY A 220 5.33 4.64 -27.95
C GLY A 220 4.28 5.50 -27.22
N ASP A 221 3.71 5.02 -26.10
CA ASP A 221 2.68 5.76 -25.37
C ASP A 221 3.22 7.05 -24.73
N ARG A 222 2.40 8.11 -24.76
CA ARG A 222 2.71 9.44 -24.21
C ARG A 222 1.59 10.03 -23.34
N SER A 223 0.55 9.25 -23.05
CA SER A 223 -0.58 9.63 -22.20
C SER A 223 -1.15 8.41 -21.48
N GLY A 224 -1.80 8.64 -20.34
CA GLY A 224 -2.47 7.57 -19.59
C GLY A 224 -1.57 6.81 -18.62
N LEU A 225 -0.43 7.40 -18.20
CA LEU A 225 0.44 6.78 -17.19
C LEU A 225 0.31 7.45 -15.83
N VAL A 226 0.30 6.64 -14.77
CA VAL A 226 0.36 7.07 -13.37
C VAL A 226 1.48 6.34 -12.65
N ILE A 227 2.46 7.08 -12.15
CA ILE A 227 3.60 6.54 -11.41
C ILE A 227 3.49 6.93 -9.94
N THR A 228 3.44 5.96 -9.03
CA THR A 228 3.24 6.20 -7.59
C THR A 228 4.51 6.59 -6.82
N ARG A 229 5.70 6.45 -7.43
CA ARG A 229 7.01 6.80 -6.86
C ARG A 229 7.43 5.92 -5.66
N GLY A 230 7.22 4.61 -5.76
CA GLY A 230 7.70 3.59 -4.81
C GLY A 230 6.61 2.73 -4.16
N ALA A 231 6.99 1.53 -3.71
CA ALA A 231 6.09 0.48 -3.20
C ALA A 231 5.18 0.90 -2.03
N SER A 232 5.59 1.90 -1.23
CA SER A 232 4.82 2.40 -0.10
C SER A 232 3.64 3.31 -0.49
N ASN A 233 3.48 3.62 -1.77
CA ASN A 233 2.65 4.73 -2.24
C ASN A 233 1.49 4.27 -3.16
N GLY A 234 1.07 3.01 -3.11
CA GLY A 234 0.00 2.47 -3.99
C GLY A 234 -1.29 3.28 -3.92
N ALA A 235 -1.64 3.78 -2.73
CA ALA A 235 -2.76 4.70 -2.48
C ALA A 235 -2.78 5.96 -3.38
N LEU A 236 -1.64 6.41 -3.92
CA LEU A 236 -1.57 7.55 -4.84
C LEU A 236 -2.15 7.27 -6.23
N ALA A 237 -2.54 6.03 -6.53
CA ALA A 237 -3.33 5.69 -7.70
C ALA A 237 -4.80 6.15 -7.58
N ASP A 238 -5.22 6.72 -6.44
CA ASP A 238 -6.55 7.32 -6.23
C ASP A 238 -6.91 8.42 -7.24
N VAL A 239 -5.93 8.95 -7.99
CA VAL A 239 -6.12 9.91 -9.09
C VAL A 239 -6.81 9.31 -10.32
N ILE A 240 -6.77 7.98 -10.51
CA ILE A 240 -7.39 7.29 -11.64
C ILE A 240 -8.91 7.57 -11.68
N PRO A 241 -9.48 7.97 -12.83
CA PRO A 241 -10.90 8.29 -12.94
C PRO A 241 -11.77 7.03 -12.99
N GLU A 242 -13.07 7.25 -12.84
CA GLU A 242 -14.09 6.19 -12.78
C GLU A 242 -14.31 5.49 -14.13
N ASN A 243 -14.90 4.29 -14.07
CA ASN A 243 -15.26 3.44 -15.23
C ASN A 243 -14.08 3.00 -16.12
N SER A 244 -12.84 3.20 -15.65
CA SER A 244 -11.61 2.96 -16.41
C SER A 244 -11.06 1.54 -16.28
N ILE A 245 -10.23 1.15 -17.26
CA ILE A 245 -9.44 -0.08 -17.21
C ILE A 245 -8.02 0.27 -16.75
N VAL A 246 -7.50 -0.44 -15.76
CA VAL A 246 -6.21 -0.14 -15.14
C VAL A 246 -5.28 -1.34 -15.27
N TYR A 247 -4.17 -1.17 -15.96
CA TYR A 247 -3.09 -2.14 -16.07
C TYR A 247 -2.01 -1.83 -15.03
N LEU A 248 -1.90 -2.65 -14.00
CA LEU A 248 -0.82 -2.57 -13.02
C LEU A 248 0.41 -3.32 -13.52
N TRP A 249 1.57 -2.67 -13.39
CA TRP A 249 2.88 -3.23 -13.67
C TRP A 249 3.70 -3.32 -12.37
N PRO A 250 3.45 -4.33 -11.51
CA PRO A 250 4.21 -4.50 -10.27
C PRO A 250 5.65 -4.93 -10.56
N GLN A 251 6.55 -4.59 -9.63
CA GLN A 251 7.86 -5.21 -9.57
C GLN A 251 7.71 -6.65 -9.04
N ASN A 252 8.56 -7.56 -9.51
CA ASN A 252 8.56 -8.98 -9.18
C ASN A 252 9.23 -9.24 -7.80
N ASP A 253 8.74 -8.55 -6.77
CA ASP A 253 9.16 -8.73 -5.38
C ASP A 253 8.00 -8.50 -4.39
N ALA A 254 8.23 -8.84 -3.11
CA ALA A 254 7.22 -8.71 -2.07
C ALA A 254 6.74 -7.25 -1.81
N PRO A 255 7.60 -6.21 -1.89
CA PRO A 255 7.16 -4.82 -1.99
C PRO A 255 6.18 -4.55 -3.13
N GLY A 256 6.49 -4.98 -4.36
CA GLY A 256 5.65 -4.81 -5.56
C GLY A 256 4.30 -5.53 -5.46
N GLU A 257 4.27 -6.74 -4.89
CA GLU A 257 3.02 -7.43 -4.57
C GLU A 257 2.13 -6.64 -3.59
N LYS A 258 2.75 -6.10 -2.53
CA LYS A 258 2.03 -5.30 -1.53
C LYS A 258 1.53 -4.00 -2.14
N TRP A 259 2.34 -3.37 -2.97
CA TRP A 259 1.99 -2.17 -3.73
C TRP A 259 0.77 -2.41 -4.63
N ALA A 260 0.74 -3.52 -5.39
CA ALA A 260 -0.41 -3.84 -6.23
C ALA A 260 -1.70 -4.03 -5.42
N LYS A 261 -1.62 -4.70 -4.26
CA LYS A 261 -2.74 -4.84 -3.32
C LYS A 261 -3.22 -3.49 -2.77
N ASP A 262 -2.30 -2.57 -2.48
CA ASP A 262 -2.61 -1.21 -2.00
C ASP A 262 -3.26 -0.34 -3.10
N VAL A 263 -2.79 -0.44 -4.34
CA VAL A 263 -3.43 0.19 -5.51
C VAL A 263 -4.87 -0.34 -5.69
N CYS A 264 -5.06 -1.67 -5.64
CA CYS A 264 -6.38 -2.30 -5.73
C CYS A 264 -7.36 -1.88 -4.63
N ALA A 265 -6.87 -1.43 -3.47
CA ALA A 265 -7.72 -0.94 -2.37
C ALA A 265 -8.17 0.53 -2.56
N HIS A 266 -7.42 1.35 -3.30
CA HIS A 266 -7.64 2.80 -3.38
C HIS A 266 -8.23 3.31 -4.71
N ILE A 267 -8.10 2.56 -5.81
CA ILE A 267 -8.77 2.90 -7.08
C ILE A 267 -10.29 2.70 -6.94
N LYS A 268 -11.10 3.57 -7.56
CA LYS A 268 -12.58 3.55 -7.47
C LYS A 268 -13.17 2.20 -7.88
N LYS A 269 -14.25 1.79 -7.22
CA LYS A 269 -14.86 0.45 -7.34
C LYS A 269 -15.34 0.11 -8.76
N ASN A 270 -15.79 1.10 -9.53
CA ASN A 270 -16.22 0.95 -10.92
C ASN A 270 -15.07 0.89 -11.94
N CYS A 271 -13.80 0.92 -11.52
CA CYS A 271 -12.66 0.65 -12.40
C CYS A 271 -12.32 -0.85 -12.40
N THR A 272 -12.11 -1.42 -13.59
CA THR A 272 -11.55 -2.77 -13.76
C THR A 272 -10.03 -2.71 -13.61
N ILE A 273 -9.46 -3.57 -12.77
CA ILE A 273 -8.01 -3.66 -12.55
C ILE A 273 -7.48 -5.00 -13.06
N LYS A 274 -6.45 -4.91 -13.90
CA LYS A 274 -5.70 -6.02 -14.48
C LYS A 274 -4.23 -5.93 -14.06
N VAL A 275 -3.56 -7.06 -13.89
CA VAL A 275 -2.11 -7.12 -13.63
C VAL A 275 -1.38 -7.66 -14.85
N ALA A 276 -0.60 -6.80 -15.50
CA ALA A 276 0.30 -7.20 -16.57
C ALA A 276 1.63 -7.63 -15.92
N LYS A 277 1.90 -8.95 -15.94
CA LYS A 277 3.05 -9.54 -15.24
C LYS A 277 4.32 -9.41 -16.08
N THR A 278 5.34 -8.78 -15.52
CA THR A 278 6.71 -8.88 -16.01
C THR A 278 7.19 -10.34 -15.87
N PRO A 279 7.87 -10.95 -16.86
CA PRO A 279 8.37 -12.33 -16.74
C PRO A 279 9.30 -12.50 -15.54
N GLU A 280 9.12 -13.57 -14.76
CA GLU A 280 9.76 -13.79 -13.44
C GLU A 280 11.29 -13.63 -13.41
N LYS A 281 11.96 -13.87 -14.54
CA LYS A 281 13.42 -13.70 -14.68
C LYS A 281 13.90 -12.24 -14.67
N PHE A 282 12.99 -11.27 -14.73
CA PHE A 282 13.26 -9.84 -14.66
C PHE A 282 12.61 -9.24 -13.42
N GLN A 283 13.32 -8.32 -12.76
CA GLN A 283 12.82 -7.67 -11.54
C GLN A 283 11.65 -6.73 -11.82
N ASP A 284 11.72 -5.97 -12.90
CA ASP A 284 10.76 -4.92 -13.24
C ASP A 284 10.71 -4.68 -14.76
N VAL A 285 9.84 -3.76 -15.21
CA VAL A 285 9.64 -3.48 -16.65
C VAL A 285 10.92 -2.89 -17.25
N ASN A 286 11.68 -2.10 -16.49
CA ASN A 286 12.96 -1.61 -16.97
C ASN A 286 13.98 -2.74 -17.22
N ALA A 287 14.10 -3.69 -16.29
CA ALA A 287 14.96 -4.87 -16.45
C ALA A 287 14.52 -5.75 -17.62
N TRP A 288 13.21 -5.87 -17.87
CA TRP A 288 12.68 -6.63 -19.01
C TRP A 288 12.98 -5.97 -20.35
N THR A 289 12.77 -4.66 -20.48
CA THR A 289 13.10 -3.91 -21.70
C THR A 289 14.61 -3.86 -21.97
N LEU A 290 15.44 -3.76 -20.92
CA LEU A 290 16.90 -3.96 -21.01
C LEU A 290 17.25 -5.39 -21.46
N GLY A 291 16.46 -6.39 -21.06
CA GLY A 291 16.54 -7.77 -21.50
C GLY A 291 16.03 -8.05 -22.92
N GLY A 292 15.64 -7.01 -23.66
CA GLY A 292 15.25 -7.09 -25.08
C GLY A 292 13.74 -7.09 -25.36
N ALA A 293 12.88 -6.76 -24.38
CA ALA A 293 11.44 -6.67 -24.62
C ALA A 293 11.07 -5.63 -25.69
N THR A 294 10.14 -6.01 -26.56
CA THR A 294 9.56 -5.20 -27.63
C THR A 294 8.21 -4.59 -27.24
N SER A 295 7.62 -3.78 -28.12
CA SER A 295 6.22 -3.33 -27.95
C SER A 295 5.24 -4.51 -27.93
N ASP A 296 5.48 -5.53 -28.75
CA ASP A 296 4.59 -6.69 -28.89
C ASP A 296 4.60 -7.55 -27.62
N ASP A 297 5.76 -7.66 -26.95
CA ASP A 297 5.89 -8.33 -25.65
C ASP A 297 5.05 -7.64 -24.55
N LEU A 298 5.10 -6.29 -24.50
CA LEU A 298 4.32 -5.50 -23.55
C LEU A 298 2.81 -5.60 -23.85
N LEU A 299 2.43 -5.54 -25.13
CA LEU A 299 1.05 -5.71 -25.57
C LEU A 299 0.53 -7.12 -25.25
N ALA A 300 1.33 -8.17 -25.47
CA ALA A 300 0.98 -9.54 -25.12
C ALA A 300 0.74 -9.69 -23.61
N ALA A 301 1.62 -9.11 -22.77
CA ALA A 301 1.44 -9.10 -21.31
C ALA A 301 0.17 -8.34 -20.86
N MET A 302 -0.26 -7.30 -21.59
CA MET A 302 -1.54 -6.63 -21.37
C MET A 302 -2.74 -7.49 -21.82
N MET A 303 -2.63 -8.19 -22.95
CA MET A 303 -3.70 -9.05 -23.48
C MET A 303 -3.99 -10.24 -22.57
N ILE A 304 -2.95 -10.85 -21.97
CA ILE A 304 -3.09 -11.96 -21.01
C ILE A 304 -3.22 -11.49 -19.55
N ALA A 305 -3.32 -10.18 -19.31
CA ALA A 305 -3.32 -9.61 -17.96
C ALA A 305 -4.52 -10.10 -17.12
N GLU A 306 -4.20 -10.70 -15.98
CA GLU A 306 -5.17 -11.26 -15.04
C GLU A 306 -6.04 -10.16 -14.44
N THR A 307 -7.37 -10.31 -14.52
CA THR A 307 -8.31 -9.34 -13.91
C THR A 307 -8.41 -9.61 -12.41
N VAL A 308 -7.63 -8.88 -11.62
CA VAL A 308 -7.56 -9.02 -10.16
C VAL A 308 -8.72 -8.34 -9.43
N ARG A 309 -9.42 -7.42 -10.10
CA ARG A 309 -10.65 -6.80 -9.60
C ARG A 309 -11.51 -6.33 -10.77
N GLY A 310 -12.68 -6.94 -10.97
CA GLY A 310 -13.67 -6.42 -11.92
C GLY A 310 -14.24 -5.07 -11.48
N ALA A 311 -14.79 -4.30 -12.41
CA ALA A 311 -15.60 -3.13 -12.06
C ALA A 311 -16.87 -3.58 -11.30
N GLU A 312 -17.07 -3.06 -10.09
CA GLU A 312 -18.37 -3.12 -9.44
C GLU A 312 -19.35 -2.23 -10.22
N LEU A 313 -20.44 -2.81 -10.73
CA LEU A 313 -21.53 -2.06 -11.36
C LEU A 313 -22.15 -1.10 -10.33
N SER A 314 -22.61 0.07 -10.80
CA SER A 314 -23.47 0.92 -9.98
C SER A 314 -24.82 0.22 -9.74
N TRP A 315 -25.53 0.57 -8.67
CA TRP A 315 -26.88 0.01 -8.44
C TRP A 315 -27.84 0.23 -9.63
N PRO A 316 -27.91 1.42 -10.26
CA PRO A 316 -28.65 1.60 -11.51
C PRO A 316 -28.22 0.66 -12.65
N ASP A 317 -26.92 0.49 -12.89
CA ASP A 317 -26.43 -0.36 -13.99
C ASP A 317 -26.70 -1.85 -13.71
N ALA A 318 -26.51 -2.29 -12.47
CA ALA A 318 -26.81 -3.65 -12.02
C ALA A 318 -28.32 -3.95 -12.11
N LEU A 319 -29.18 -3.00 -11.74
CA LEU A 319 -30.63 -3.13 -11.90
C LEU A 319 -31.01 -3.19 -13.37
N ASN A 320 -30.52 -2.27 -14.21
CA ASN A 320 -30.79 -2.25 -15.65
C ASN A 320 -30.33 -3.54 -16.33
N ALA A 321 -29.15 -4.07 -15.99
CA ALA A 321 -28.64 -5.33 -16.50
C ALA A 321 -29.41 -6.57 -16.02
N ALA A 322 -30.19 -6.44 -14.94
CA ALA A 322 -31.07 -7.48 -14.42
C ALA A 322 -32.54 -7.33 -14.89
N VAL A 323 -32.89 -6.28 -15.66
CA VAL A 323 -34.22 -6.17 -16.27
C VAL A 323 -34.34 -7.15 -17.43
N VAL A 324 -35.30 -8.06 -17.31
CA VAL A 324 -35.74 -8.97 -18.37
C VAL A 324 -37.23 -8.77 -18.62
N THR A 325 -37.66 -8.97 -19.87
CA THR A 325 -39.07 -9.03 -20.23
C THR A 325 -39.73 -10.30 -19.67
N SER A 326 -41.07 -10.34 -19.66
CA SER A 326 -41.79 -11.55 -19.23
C SER A 326 -41.49 -12.79 -20.08
N THR A 327 -41.12 -12.61 -21.35
CA THR A 327 -40.74 -13.71 -22.25
C THR A 327 -39.34 -14.21 -21.92
N GLU A 328 -38.37 -13.29 -21.79
CA GLU A 328 -37.00 -13.64 -21.40
C GLU A 328 -36.95 -14.29 -20.01
N LEU A 329 -37.79 -13.86 -19.06
CA LEU A 329 -37.91 -14.49 -17.75
C LEU A 329 -38.51 -15.91 -17.81
N HIS A 330 -39.45 -16.15 -18.73
CA HIS A 330 -40.04 -17.48 -18.94
C HIS A 330 -39.03 -18.47 -19.53
N ASP A 331 -38.21 -17.99 -20.47
CA ASP A 331 -37.21 -18.79 -21.18
C ASP A 331 -35.85 -18.85 -20.43
N LEU A 332 -35.73 -18.16 -19.29
CA LEU A 332 -34.51 -18.11 -18.48
C LEU A 332 -34.26 -19.45 -17.78
N GLU A 333 -33.07 -20.02 -17.98
CA GLU A 333 -32.65 -21.23 -17.25
C GLU A 333 -32.35 -20.88 -15.78
N LEU A 334 -33.36 -21.04 -14.91
CA LEU A 334 -33.24 -20.79 -13.48
C LEU A 334 -32.49 -21.92 -12.78
N VAL A 335 -31.25 -21.64 -12.36
CA VAL A 335 -30.48 -22.54 -11.47
C VAL A 335 -31.27 -22.76 -10.17
N PRO A 336 -31.59 -24.02 -9.79
CA PRO A 336 -32.32 -24.30 -8.56
C PRO A 336 -31.61 -23.75 -7.33
N ARG A 337 -32.34 -23.01 -6.50
CA ARG A 337 -31.80 -22.38 -5.29
C ARG A 337 -31.24 -23.44 -4.34
N LYS A 338 -30.03 -23.19 -3.82
CA LYS A 338 -29.36 -24.08 -2.88
C LYS A 338 -30.19 -24.23 -1.61
N LYS A 339 -30.53 -25.46 -1.24
CA LYS A 339 -31.19 -25.75 0.04
C LYS A 339 -30.18 -25.62 1.17
N LEU A 340 -30.54 -24.88 2.22
CA LEU A 340 -29.69 -24.62 3.38
C LEU A 340 -30.08 -25.54 4.55
N LEU A 341 -31.37 -25.57 4.91
CA LEU A 341 -31.89 -26.36 6.03
C LEU A 341 -33.22 -27.04 5.67
N GLY A 342 -33.22 -28.38 5.66
CA GLY A 342 -34.36 -29.18 5.18
C GLY A 342 -34.73 -28.86 3.72
N ASP A 343 -36.02 -28.95 3.39
CA ASP A 343 -36.55 -28.61 2.06
C ASP A 343 -37.15 -27.21 1.96
N TRP A 344 -37.20 -26.46 3.07
CA TRP A 344 -37.97 -25.21 3.17
C TRP A 344 -37.12 -23.94 3.19
N PHE A 345 -35.87 -23.99 3.67
CA PHE A 345 -34.98 -22.83 3.74
C PHE A 345 -33.94 -22.93 2.63
N CYS A 346 -33.99 -22.01 1.67
CA CYS A 346 -33.07 -21.92 0.54
C CYS A 346 -32.27 -20.62 0.54
N GLU A 347 -31.20 -20.60 -0.26
CA GLU A 347 -30.44 -19.41 -0.57
C GLU A 347 -31.34 -18.31 -1.17
N GLY A 348 -31.14 -17.07 -0.71
CA GLY A 348 -31.94 -15.91 -1.10
C GLY A 348 -33.30 -15.79 -0.40
N ASP A 349 -33.71 -16.73 0.46
CA ASP A 349 -34.92 -16.55 1.27
C ASP A 349 -34.74 -15.48 2.35
N LEU A 350 -35.80 -14.69 2.56
CA LEU A 350 -35.95 -13.73 3.65
C LEU A 350 -37.23 -14.07 4.43
N GLY A 351 -37.13 -14.22 5.75
CA GLY A 351 -38.25 -14.63 6.59
C GLY A 351 -38.20 -14.06 8.01
N PHE A 352 -39.31 -14.19 8.73
CA PHE A 352 -39.49 -13.67 10.09
C PHE A 352 -39.83 -14.79 11.08
N ILE A 353 -39.12 -14.86 12.20
CA ILE A 353 -39.48 -15.76 13.31
C ILE A 353 -40.36 -14.99 14.30
N PHE A 354 -41.65 -15.35 14.37
CA PHE A 354 -42.64 -14.70 15.23
C PHE A 354 -43.26 -15.68 16.24
N ALA A 355 -43.34 -15.25 17.50
CA ALA A 355 -44.06 -15.92 18.60
C ALA A 355 -44.16 -14.99 19.83
N PHE A 356 -44.98 -15.33 20.82
CA PHE A 356 -45.09 -14.60 22.08
C PHE A 356 -43.78 -14.58 22.90
N ARG A 357 -43.72 -13.74 23.95
CA ARG A 357 -42.58 -13.68 24.88
C ARG A 357 -42.44 -15.01 25.62
N GLY A 358 -41.20 -15.47 25.84
CA GLY A 358 -40.90 -16.71 26.55
C GLY A 358 -40.97 -18.01 25.73
N VAL A 359 -41.57 -18.00 24.53
CA VAL A 359 -41.81 -19.20 23.69
C VAL A 359 -40.52 -19.77 23.03
N GLY A 360 -39.35 -19.15 23.24
CA GLY A 360 -38.08 -19.69 22.74
C GLY A 360 -37.65 -19.23 21.34
N LYS A 361 -38.22 -18.15 20.78
CA LYS A 361 -37.79 -17.54 19.49
C LYS A 361 -36.28 -17.48 19.30
N THR A 362 -35.57 -16.99 20.31
CA THR A 362 -34.12 -16.81 20.26
C THR A 362 -33.36 -18.13 20.32
N TRP A 363 -33.87 -19.14 21.04
CA TRP A 363 -33.32 -20.50 20.99
C TRP A 363 -33.47 -21.10 19.59
N LEU A 364 -34.63 -20.93 18.96
CA LEU A 364 -34.84 -21.36 17.57
C LEU A 364 -33.87 -20.64 16.60
N ALA A 365 -33.73 -19.32 16.72
CA ALA A 365 -32.84 -18.53 15.87
C ALA A 365 -31.36 -18.95 16.02
N VAL A 366 -30.87 -19.14 17.25
CA VAL A 366 -29.49 -19.62 17.49
C VAL A 366 -29.32 -21.07 17.05
N ALA A 367 -30.32 -21.94 17.23
CA ALA A 367 -30.25 -23.34 16.79
C ALA A 367 -30.25 -23.48 15.25
N ILE A 368 -31.01 -22.65 14.52
CA ILE A 368 -30.90 -22.54 13.06
C ILE A 368 -29.49 -22.11 12.67
N ALA A 369 -28.95 -21.06 13.30
CA ALA A 369 -27.62 -20.56 13.03
C ALA A 369 -26.52 -21.60 13.30
N GLN A 370 -26.64 -22.37 14.38
CA GLN A 370 -25.69 -23.43 14.72
C GLN A 370 -25.78 -24.61 13.76
N ALA A 371 -26.99 -25.11 13.46
CA ALA A 371 -27.17 -26.22 12.52
C ALA A 371 -26.59 -25.89 11.14
N LEU A 372 -26.81 -24.68 10.65
CA LEU A 372 -26.21 -24.19 9.40
C LEU A 372 -24.70 -24.01 9.50
N ALA A 373 -24.18 -23.48 10.62
CA ALA A 373 -22.74 -23.27 10.79
C ALA A 373 -21.92 -24.56 10.89
N THR A 374 -22.51 -25.65 11.40
CA THR A 374 -21.83 -26.94 11.61
C THR A 374 -22.18 -28.02 10.59
N GLY A 375 -23.18 -27.80 9.72
CA GLY A 375 -23.78 -28.88 8.93
C GLY A 375 -24.59 -29.88 9.78
N GLY A 376 -25.05 -29.43 10.96
CA GLY A 376 -25.84 -30.21 11.90
C GLY A 376 -27.33 -30.28 11.54
N LYS A 377 -28.16 -30.60 12.54
CA LYS A 377 -29.61 -30.74 12.40
C LYS A 377 -30.38 -29.91 13.41
N LEU A 378 -31.61 -29.52 13.05
CA LEU A 378 -32.59 -28.88 13.91
C LEU A 378 -33.90 -29.67 13.83
N GLY A 379 -34.17 -30.48 14.85
CA GLY A 379 -35.26 -31.45 14.80
C GLY A 379 -35.08 -32.41 13.62
N ASP A 380 -36.08 -32.48 12.76
CA ASP A 380 -36.08 -33.30 11.54
C ASP A 380 -35.40 -32.60 10.34
N TRP A 381 -34.99 -31.32 10.47
CA TRP A 381 -34.35 -30.58 9.39
C TRP A 381 -32.81 -30.73 9.46
N GLN A 382 -32.25 -31.42 8.47
CA GLN A 382 -30.80 -31.53 8.27
C GLN A 382 -30.29 -30.31 7.48
N ALA A 383 -29.14 -29.74 7.87
CA ALA A 383 -28.42 -28.79 7.02
C ALA A 383 -27.68 -29.56 5.91
N HIS A 384 -27.80 -29.12 4.66
CA HIS A 384 -27.21 -29.87 3.53
C HIS A 384 -25.69 -29.84 3.53
N GLU A 385 -25.09 -28.73 3.99
CA GLU A 385 -23.66 -28.58 4.22
C GLU A 385 -23.39 -27.44 5.22
N PRO A 386 -22.19 -27.36 5.84
CA PRO A 386 -21.81 -26.24 6.68
C PRO A 386 -21.65 -24.94 5.87
N VAL A 387 -22.30 -23.86 6.31
CA VAL A 387 -22.23 -22.53 5.69
C VAL A 387 -21.75 -21.45 6.67
N LYS A 388 -21.21 -20.34 6.15
CA LYS A 388 -20.81 -19.21 7.01
C LYS A 388 -22.05 -18.47 7.49
N VAL A 389 -22.24 -18.42 8.81
CA VAL A 389 -23.37 -17.72 9.44
C VAL A 389 -22.89 -16.52 10.24
N LEU A 390 -23.57 -15.38 10.08
CA LEU A 390 -23.44 -14.21 10.95
C LEU A 390 -24.73 -14.09 11.78
N TYR A 391 -24.61 -14.26 13.10
CA TYR A 391 -25.70 -13.99 14.05
C TYR A 391 -25.47 -12.62 14.70
N VAL A 392 -26.46 -11.74 14.63
CA VAL A 392 -26.42 -10.39 15.22
C VAL A 392 -27.49 -10.29 16.30
N ASP A 393 -27.07 -10.11 17.54
CA ASP A 393 -27.95 -9.87 18.68
C ASP A 393 -27.82 -8.41 19.15
N GLY A 394 -28.96 -7.77 19.44
CA GLY A 394 -29.02 -6.41 19.98
C GLY A 394 -29.75 -6.31 21.32
N GLU A 395 -30.18 -7.44 21.89
CA GLU A 395 -30.94 -7.51 23.16
C GLU A 395 -30.09 -8.08 24.29
N MET A 396 -29.25 -9.10 24.02
CA MET A 396 -28.66 -9.94 25.06
C MET A 396 -27.18 -9.70 25.37
N PRO A 397 -26.80 -9.77 26.66
CA PRO A 397 -25.41 -9.85 27.10
C PRO A 397 -24.63 -11.06 26.53
N PRO A 398 -23.31 -10.93 26.26
CA PRO A 398 -22.48 -12.01 25.70
C PRO A 398 -22.34 -13.27 26.58
N ASP A 399 -22.50 -13.14 27.89
CA ASP A 399 -22.51 -14.26 28.85
C ASP A 399 -23.74 -15.15 28.66
N LEU A 400 -24.96 -14.58 28.67
CA LEU A 400 -26.18 -15.33 28.37
C LEU A 400 -26.18 -15.95 26.96
N MET A 401 -25.54 -15.31 25.98
CA MET A 401 -25.34 -15.91 24.65
C MET A 401 -24.39 -17.11 24.69
N ARG A 402 -23.28 -17.03 25.44
CA ARG A 402 -22.35 -18.15 25.64
C ARG A 402 -23.05 -19.35 26.26
N ASP A 403 -23.85 -19.13 27.30
CA ASP A 403 -24.57 -20.19 28.01
C ASP A 403 -25.59 -20.88 27.09
N ARG A 404 -26.23 -20.14 26.18
CA ARG A 404 -27.14 -20.72 25.17
C ARG A 404 -26.41 -21.53 24.10
N CYS A 405 -25.28 -21.04 23.60
CA CYS A 405 -24.46 -21.80 22.66
C CYS A 405 -23.95 -23.10 23.31
N GLY A 406 -23.55 -23.06 24.58
CA GLY A 406 -23.21 -24.25 25.36
C GLY A 406 -24.41 -25.19 25.55
N GLY A 407 -25.59 -24.67 25.89
CA GLY A 407 -26.81 -25.47 26.07
C GLY A 407 -27.35 -26.14 24.79
N LEU A 408 -26.96 -25.65 23.60
CA LEU A 408 -27.25 -26.29 22.30
C LEU A 408 -26.16 -27.27 21.86
N GLN A 409 -24.96 -27.22 22.46
CA GLN A 409 -23.93 -28.25 22.33
C GLN A 409 -24.25 -29.36 23.33
N GLY A 410 -25.18 -30.25 22.95
CA GLY A 410 -25.42 -31.47 23.73
C GLY A 410 -24.13 -32.25 23.91
N ASN A 411 -23.93 -32.83 25.11
CA ASN A 411 -22.71 -33.58 25.47
C ASN A 411 -22.32 -34.58 24.35
N GLU A 412 -21.04 -34.55 23.98
CA GLU A 412 -20.38 -35.58 23.16
C GLU A 412 -20.41 -36.97 23.85
#